data_AF-A0A7G6YSN2-F1
#
_entry.id   AF-A0A7G6YSN2-F1
#
_cell.length_a   1.000
_cell.length_b   1.000
_cell.length_c   1.000
_cell.angle_alpha   90.00
_cell.angle_beta   90.00
_cell.angle_gamma   90.00
#
_symmetry.space_group_name_H-M   'P 1'
#
loop_
_entity.id
_entity.type
_entity.pdbx_description
1 polymer ?
#
loop_
_entity_poly.entity_id
_entity_poly.type
_entity_poly.pdbx_seq_one_letter_code
_entity_poly.pdbx_strand_id
1 'polypeptide(L)'
;MLLFLLILIAATVAQIFLPWWCIVPVAFLLALLVGRTGGKAFLAGFFGVGLGWLVLAIWLNGQNNSVLAHRVAELLPLSGSIALLLLVTIIVGGLVGGLAALSGCWLRQALWPIQPPVAPVVEMEPK
;
A
#
# COMPACT_ATOMS: atom_id res chain seq x y z
N MET A 1 1.78 12.17 -1.35
CA MET A 1 0.39 12.60 -1.14
C MET A 1 -0.53 12.08 -2.24
N LEU A 2 -0.34 12.43 -3.52
CA LEU A 2 -1.18 11.90 -4.61
C LEU A 2 -1.25 10.37 -4.66
N LEU A 3 -0.10 9.67 -4.69
CA LEU A 3 -0.08 8.20 -4.75
C LEU A 3 -0.84 7.53 -3.60
N PHE A 4 -0.75 8.09 -2.39
CA PHE A 4 -1.47 7.59 -1.22
C PHE A 4 -2.99 7.68 -1.43
N LEU A 5 -3.50 8.84 -1.86
CA LEU A 5 -4.92 9.04 -2.13
C LEU A 5 -5.42 8.10 -3.24
N LEU A 6 -4.62 7.93 -4.30
CA LEU A 6 -4.95 7.02 -5.40
C LEU A 6 -5.06 5.58 -4.90
N ILE A 7 -4.09 5.10 -4.13
CA ILE A 7 -4.11 3.73 -3.60
C ILE A 7 -5.28 3.55 -2.64
N LEU A 8 -5.49 4.48 -1.70
CA LEU A 8 -6.59 4.42 -0.74
C LEU A 8 -7.94 4.29 -1.45
N ILE A 9 -8.23 5.18 -2.39
CA ILE A 9 -9.54 5.21 -3.06
C ILE A 9 -9.67 4.01 -4.02
N ALA A 10 -8.69 3.81 -4.90
CA ALA A 10 -8.79 2.77 -5.93
C ALA A 10 -8.78 1.36 -5.33
N ALA A 11 -7.92 1.08 -4.35
CA ALA A 11 -7.86 -0.24 -3.72
C ALA A 11 -9.10 -0.53 -2.88
N THR A 12 -9.64 0.46 -2.15
CA THR A 12 -10.88 0.26 -1.39
C THR A 12 -12.09 0.07 -2.31
N VAL A 13 -12.22 0.85 -3.39
CA VAL A 13 -13.32 0.69 -4.35
C VAL A 13 -13.19 -0.62 -5.13
N ALA A 14 -11.99 -1.00 -5.56
CA ALA A 14 -11.77 -2.26 -6.28
C ALA A 14 -12.22 -3.48 -5.46
N GLN A 15 -11.96 -3.48 -4.16
CA GLN A 15 -12.35 -4.58 -3.26
C GLN A 15 -13.87 -4.76 -3.08
N ILE A 16 -14.69 -3.78 -3.50
CA ILE A 16 -16.16 -3.92 -3.46
C ILE A 16 -16.63 -4.87 -4.58
N PHE A 17 -15.92 -4.88 -5.71
CA PHE A 17 -16.29 -5.67 -6.90
C PHE A 17 -15.38 -6.88 -7.13
N LEU A 18 -14.13 -6.81 -6.67
CA LEU A 18 -13.11 -7.83 -6.84
C LEU A 18 -12.73 -8.46 -5.49
N PRO A 19 -12.16 -9.67 -5.49
CA PRO A 19 -11.64 -10.26 -4.27
C PRO A 19 -10.49 -9.44 -3.67
N TRP A 20 -10.24 -9.60 -2.38
CA TRP A 20 -9.28 -8.81 -1.60
C TRP A 20 -7.86 -8.77 -2.18
N TRP A 21 -7.41 -9.79 -2.92
CA TRP A 21 -6.07 -9.82 -3.52
C TRP A 21 -5.84 -8.72 -4.56
N CYS A 22 -6.90 -8.07 -5.06
CA CYS A 22 -6.82 -6.97 -6.02
C CYS A 22 -6.04 -5.75 -5.49
N ILE A 23 -5.87 -5.60 -4.17
CA ILE A 23 -5.04 -4.55 -3.57
C ILE A 23 -3.60 -4.58 -4.09
N VAL A 24 -3.07 -5.78 -4.39
CA VAL A 24 -1.69 -6.00 -4.83
C VAL A 24 -1.47 -5.42 -6.23
N PRO A 25 -2.18 -5.87 -7.29
CA PRO A 25 -2.00 -5.30 -8.62
C PRO A 25 -2.39 -3.81 -8.67
N VAL A 26 -3.40 -3.37 -7.92
CA VAL A 26 -3.78 -1.94 -7.88
C VAL A 26 -2.66 -1.07 -7.29
N ALA A 27 -2.14 -1.42 -6.11
CA ALA A 27 -1.07 -0.67 -5.48
C ALA A 27 0.22 -0.69 -6.31
N PHE A 28 0.54 -1.85 -6.90
CA PHE A 28 1.67 -2.03 -7.80
C PHE A 28 1.56 -1.14 -9.04
N LEU A 29 0.44 -1.19 -9.77
CA LEU A 29 0.26 -0.44 -11.02
C LEU A 29 0.26 1.07 -10.76
N LEU A 30 -0.42 1.54 -9.71
CA LEU A 30 -0.42 2.97 -9.37
C LEU A 30 0.97 3.47 -9.01
N ALA A 31 1.75 2.68 -8.26
CA ALA A 31 3.12 3.04 -7.92
C ALA A 31 4.08 2.94 -9.12
N LEU A 32 3.83 2.02 -10.05
CA LEU A 32 4.56 1.94 -11.31
C LEU A 32 4.33 3.20 -12.17
N LEU A 33 3.10 3.70 -12.22
CA LEU A 33 2.73 4.85 -13.04
C LEU A 33 3.08 6.20 -12.40
N VAL A 34 2.98 6.32 -11.07
CA VAL A 34 3.07 7.63 -10.36
C VAL A 34 4.16 7.65 -9.27
N GLY A 35 4.68 6.50 -8.85
CA GLY A 35 5.71 6.41 -7.82
C GLY A 35 7.03 7.06 -8.24
N ARG A 36 7.62 7.84 -7.32
CA ARG A 36 8.89 8.55 -7.56
C ARG A 36 10.02 8.00 -6.71
N THR A 37 9.81 7.88 -5.40
CA THR A 37 10.82 7.36 -4.46
C THR A 37 10.28 6.15 -3.72
N GLY A 38 11.12 5.12 -3.54
CA GLY A 38 10.72 3.84 -2.96
C GLY A 38 10.12 3.98 -1.57
N GLY A 39 10.78 4.71 -0.65
CA GLY A 39 10.25 4.92 0.71
C GLY A 39 8.89 5.63 0.73
N LYS A 40 8.67 6.63 -0.13
CA LYS A 40 7.36 7.31 -0.21
C LYS A 40 6.29 6.40 -0.85
N ALA A 41 6.68 5.54 -1.80
CA ALA A 41 5.78 4.56 -2.40
C ALA A 41 5.34 3.49 -1.39
N PHE A 42 6.29 2.97 -0.59
CA PHE A 42 6.01 2.05 0.49
C PHE A 42 5.02 2.65 1.49
N LEU A 43 5.30 3.85 2.02
CA LEU A 43 4.41 4.51 2.98
C LEU A 43 3.04 4.82 2.37
N ALA A 44 3.00 5.22 1.10
CA ALA A 44 1.73 5.44 0.40
C ALA A 44 0.90 4.16 0.26
N GLY A 45 1.52 3.03 -0.08
CA GLY A 45 0.87 1.72 -0.14
C GLY A 45 0.44 1.22 1.24
N PHE A 46 1.32 1.37 2.23
CA PHE A 46 1.07 0.93 3.60
C PHE A 46 -0.10 1.64 4.23
N PHE A 47 -0.08 2.97 4.25
CA PHE A 47 -1.20 3.73 4.80
C PHE A 47 -2.42 3.70 3.90
N GLY A 48 -2.26 3.66 2.57
CA GLY A 48 -3.38 3.60 1.64
C GLY A 48 -4.22 2.34 1.83
N VAL A 49 -3.59 1.17 1.82
CA VAL A 49 -4.30 -0.10 2.02
C VAL A 49 -4.64 -0.31 3.50
N GLY A 50 -3.71 -0.02 4.42
CA GLY A 50 -3.93 -0.22 5.86
C GLY A 50 -5.10 0.61 6.41
N LEU A 51 -5.23 1.88 6.02
CA LEU A 51 -6.37 2.72 6.41
C LEU A 51 -7.66 2.28 5.70
N GLY A 52 -7.58 1.88 4.43
CA GLY A 52 -8.72 1.31 3.72
C GLY A 52 -9.29 0.08 4.43
N TRP A 53 -8.43 -0.82 4.88
CA TRP A 53 -8.82 -1.99 5.67
C TRP A 53 -9.29 -1.64 7.08
N LEU A 54 -8.71 -0.63 7.73
CA LEU A 54 -9.21 -0.16 9.03
C LEU A 54 -10.67 0.29 8.94
N VAL A 55 -10.99 1.14 7.97
CA VAL A 55 -12.35 1.65 7.78
C VAL A 55 -13.32 0.51 7.48
N LEU A 56 -12.94 -0.40 6.57
CA LEU A 56 -13.76 -1.58 6.24
C LEU A 56 -13.95 -2.50 7.45
N ALA A 57 -12.88 -2.77 8.22
CA ALA A 57 -12.95 -3.65 9.37
C ALA A 57 -13.82 -3.05 10.50
N ILE A 58 -13.72 -1.75 10.77
CA ILE A 58 -14.60 -1.07 11.73
C ILE A 58 -16.06 -1.13 11.27
N TRP A 59 -16.32 -0.87 9.99
CA TRP A 59 -17.66 -0.94 9.41
C TRP A 59 -18.27 -2.34 9.53
N LEU A 60 -17.56 -3.38 9.09
CA LEU A 60 -18.01 -4.77 9.19
C LEU A 60 -18.18 -5.21 10.65
N ASN A 61 -17.28 -4.78 11.53
CA ASN A 61 -17.36 -5.10 12.96
C ASN A 61 -18.62 -4.51 13.60
N GLY A 62 -18.95 -3.24 13.28
CA GLY A 62 -20.14 -2.55 13.77
C GLY A 62 -21.45 -3.19 13.30
N GLN A 63 -21.51 -3.65 12.05
CA GLN A 63 -22.70 -4.28 11.47
C GLN A 63 -23.10 -5.60 12.14
N ASN A 64 -22.18 -6.24 12.86
CA ASN A 64 -22.39 -7.57 13.43
C ASN A 64 -22.24 -7.61 14.96
N ASN A 65 -22.43 -6.47 15.65
CA ASN A 65 -22.21 -6.32 17.09
C ASN A 65 -20.88 -6.94 17.57
N SER A 66 -19.86 -6.91 16.73
CA SER A 66 -18.54 -7.53 16.94
C SER A 66 -18.50 -9.04 17.19
N VAL A 67 -19.60 -9.78 16.98
CA VAL A 67 -19.66 -11.23 17.30
C VAL A 67 -18.63 -12.02 16.48
N LEU A 68 -18.57 -11.81 15.16
CA LEU A 68 -17.62 -12.50 14.29
C LEU A 68 -16.17 -12.13 14.62
N ALA A 69 -15.89 -10.84 14.83
CA ALA A 69 -14.54 -10.36 15.15
C ALA A 69 -14.05 -10.96 16.49
N HIS A 70 -14.94 -11.09 17.48
CA HIS A 70 -14.63 -11.75 18.74
C HIS A 70 -14.26 -13.22 18.53
N ARG A 71 -15.04 -13.97 17.75
CA ARG A 71 -14.74 -15.37 17.42
C ARG A 71 -13.40 -15.53 16.71
N VAL A 72 -13.09 -14.66 15.75
CA VAL A 72 -11.79 -14.66 15.07
C VAL A 72 -10.65 -14.34 16.03
N ALA A 73 -10.85 -13.39 16.95
CA ALA A 73 -9.86 -13.05 17.97
C ALA A 73 -9.69 -14.13 19.06
N GLU A 74 -10.66 -15.03 19.26
CA GLU A 74 -10.53 -16.24 20.09
C GLU A 74 -9.74 -17.34 19.37
N LEU A 75 -9.92 -17.48 18.05
CA LEU A 75 -9.20 -18.47 17.24
C LEU A 75 -7.71 -18.12 17.08
N LEU A 76 -7.40 -16.82 17.01
CA LEU A 76 -6.04 -16.33 17.05
C LEU A 76 -5.57 -16.19 18.50
N PRO A 77 -4.25 -16.19 18.78
CA PRO A 77 -3.71 -15.97 20.12
C PRO A 77 -3.83 -14.49 20.55
N LEU A 78 -5.02 -13.90 20.42
CA LEU A 78 -5.34 -12.49 20.70
C LEU A 78 -6.28 -12.35 21.91
N SER A 79 -6.64 -13.44 22.57
CA SER A 79 -7.48 -13.49 23.77
C SER A 79 -8.84 -12.78 23.60
N GLY A 80 -9.46 -12.88 22.42
CA GLY A 80 -10.73 -12.22 22.12
C GLY A 80 -10.65 -10.71 21.89
N SER A 81 -9.44 -10.12 21.89
CA SER A 81 -9.24 -8.68 21.72
C SER A 81 -9.47 -8.24 20.27
N ILE A 82 -10.60 -7.58 20.03
CA ILE A 82 -10.95 -6.97 18.73
C ILE A 82 -9.95 -5.88 18.35
N ALA A 83 -9.45 -5.11 19.32
CA ALA A 83 -8.46 -4.05 19.06
C ALA A 83 -7.14 -4.63 18.50
N LEU A 84 -6.67 -5.75 19.06
CA LEU A 84 -5.50 -6.45 18.52
C LEU A 84 -5.77 -7.02 17.13
N LEU A 85 -6.97 -7.56 16.90
CA LEU A 85 -7.35 -8.08 15.58
C LEU A 85 -7.36 -6.97 14.52
N LEU A 86 -7.90 -5.78 14.83
CA LEU A 86 -7.86 -4.62 13.94
C LEU A 86 -6.42 -4.18 13.67
N LEU A 87 -5.56 -4.14 14.70
CA LEU A 87 -4.15 -3.80 14.54
C LEU A 87 -3.43 -4.77 13.60
N VAL A 88 -3.62 -6.08 13.79
CA VAL A 88 -3.05 -7.11 12.91
C VAL A 88 -3.57 -6.92 11.49
N THR A 89 -4.86 -6.65 11.32
CA THR A 89 -5.48 -6.41 10.01
C THR A 89 -4.81 -5.23 9.30
N ILE A 90 -4.65 -4.08 9.97
CA ILE A 90 -3.99 -2.90 9.41
C ILE A 90 -2.54 -3.22 9.03
N ILE A 91 -1.79 -3.90 9.91
CA ILE A 91 -0.37 -4.21 9.67
C ILE A 91 -0.24 -5.14 8.46
N VAL A 92 -1.04 -6.20 8.38
CA VAL A 92 -0.99 -7.16 7.27
C VAL A 92 -1.40 -6.48 5.96
N GLY A 93 -2.53 -5.79 5.92
CA GLY A 93 -2.98 -5.07 4.73
C GLY A 93 -1.99 -3.99 4.30
N GLY A 94 -1.48 -3.23 5.27
CA GLY A 94 -0.47 -2.21 5.03
C GLY A 94 0.84 -2.79 4.50
N LEU A 95 1.36 -3.88 5.06
CA LEU A 95 2.58 -4.51 4.54
C LEU A 95 2.37 -5.02 3.11
N VAL A 96 1.25 -5.68 2.84
CA VAL A 96 0.91 -6.17 1.49
C VAL A 96 0.83 -5.00 0.49
N GLY A 97 0.11 -3.93 0.82
CA GLY A 97 -0.01 -2.74 -0.02
C GLY A 97 1.30 -1.97 -0.19
N GLY A 98 2.07 -1.84 0.89
CA GLY A 98 3.35 -1.15 0.93
C GLY A 98 4.41 -1.86 0.09
N LEU A 99 4.53 -3.18 0.23
CA LEU A 99 5.44 -3.98 -0.58
C LEU A 99 5.04 -4.00 -2.06
N ALA A 100 3.74 -4.11 -2.37
CA ALA A 100 3.27 -4.02 -3.75
C ALA A 100 3.61 -2.67 -4.40
N ALA A 101 3.36 -1.56 -3.68
CA ALA A 101 3.69 -0.22 -4.16
C ALA A 101 5.22 -0.01 -4.29
N LEU A 102 6.01 -0.55 -3.37
CA LEU A 102 7.47 -0.48 -3.43
C LEU A 102 8.00 -1.19 -4.68
N SER A 103 7.54 -2.41 -4.94
CA SER A 103 7.89 -3.19 -6.13
C SER A 103 7.53 -2.45 -7.43
N GLY A 104 6.33 -1.87 -7.51
CA GLY A 104 5.93 -1.08 -8.68
C GLY A 104 6.82 0.15 -8.89
N CYS A 105 7.17 0.84 -7.80
CA CYS A 105 8.05 2.01 -7.87
C CYS A 105 9.47 1.66 -8.29
N TRP A 106 10.04 0.56 -7.79
CA TRP A 106 11.36 0.10 -8.21
C TRP A 106 11.37 -0.39 -9.66
N LEU A 107 10.32 -1.09 -10.11
CA LEU A 107 10.22 -1.47 -11.51
C LEU A 107 10.19 -0.23 -12.42
N ARG A 108 9.45 0.82 -12.04
CA ARG A 108 9.49 2.09 -12.75
C ARG A 108 10.90 2.69 -12.82
N GLN A 109 11.63 2.72 -11.72
CA GLN A 109 12.99 3.27 -11.67
C GLN A 109 13.97 2.46 -12.52
N ALA A 110 13.80 1.14 -12.57
CA ALA A 110 14.61 0.27 -13.43
C ALA A 110 14.31 0.51 -14.92
N LEU A 111 13.03 0.73 -15.28
CA LEU A 111 12.62 1.01 -16.67
C LEU A 111 12.93 2.45 -17.10
N TRP A 112 12.96 3.39 -16.16
CA TRP A 112 13.22 4.81 -16.41
C TRP A 112 14.31 5.33 -15.47
N PRO A 113 15.57 4.94 -15.70
CA PRO A 113 16.69 5.46 -14.91
C PRO A 113 16.71 6.98 -15.08
N ILE A 114 16.55 7.71 -13.98
CA ILE A 114 16.74 9.16 -13.96
C ILE A 114 18.18 9.39 -14.42
N GLN A 115 18.36 9.91 -15.63
CA GLN A 115 19.70 10.22 -16.14
C GLN A 115 20.37 11.14 -15.11
N PRO A 116 21.57 10.79 -14.61
CA PRO A 116 22.36 11.75 -13.85
C PRO A 116 22.56 12.99 -14.75
N PRO A 117 22.67 14.19 -14.16
CA PRO A 117 22.93 15.41 -14.93
C PRO A 117 24.11 15.13 -15.87
N VAL A 118 23.92 15.37 -17.18
CA VAL A 118 25.01 15.26 -18.15
C VAL A 118 26.12 16.18 -17.65
N ALA A 119 27.25 15.61 -17.22
CA ALA A 119 28.39 16.40 -16.81
C ALA A 119 28.72 17.34 -17.98
N PRO A 120 28.95 18.64 -17.72
CA PRO A 120 29.38 19.53 -18.79
C PRO A 120 30.61 18.90 -19.42
N VAL A 121 30.55 18.68 -20.73
CA VAL A 121 31.71 18.26 -21.51
C VAL A 121 32.74 19.34 -21.24
N VAL A 122 33.73 19.05 -20.40
CA VAL A 122 34.89 19.92 -20.22
C VAL A 122 35.54 19.92 -21.59
N GLU A 123 35.24 20.95 -22.36
CA GLU A 123 35.76 21.17 -23.70
C GLU A 123 37.28 21.19 -23.53
N MET A 124 37.93 20.09 -23.94
CA MET A 124 39.38 20.00 -23.87
C MET A 124 39.92 20.95 -24.93
N GLU A 125 40.12 22.21 -24.53
CA GLU A 125 40.74 23.24 -25.34
C GLU A 125 42.13 22.73 -25.73
N PRO A 126 42.40 22.49 -27.03
CA PRO A 126 43.72 22.05 -27.46
C PRO A 126 44.69 23.23 -27.27
N LYS A 127 45.52 23.13 -26.24
CA LYS A 127 46.59 24.09 -25.95
C LYS A 127 47.79 23.87 -26.86
#